data_AF-A0A6I6G5R1-F1
#
_entry.id   AF-A0A6I6G5R1-F1
#
_cell.length_a   1.000
_cell.length_b   1.000
_cell.length_c   1.000
_cell.angle_alpha   90.00
_cell.angle_beta   90.00
_cell.angle_gamma   90.00
#
_symmetry.space_group_name_H-M   'P 1'
#
loop_
_entity.id
_entity.type
_entity.pdbx_description
1 polymer ?
#
loop_
_entity_poly.entity_id
_entity_poly.type
_entity_poly.pdbx_seq_one_letter_code
_entity_poly.pdbx_strand_id
1 'polypeptide(L)'
;MPIKLNKEESVFRNELIFAGDAKQVNIDNTLVNLFMLLRHNGIRPKQRARSGDNTIIEVETIKEIFRRLELSDAVSGFRDNPLGTELWIRSNLVNMVYRGNSDKEKISSLRPIHLESYRLRNATSTRDYNNADQVFLMLGAEPAIRDELISFLSEGWDKVTGQINTFDSLDVDSLGLLQLIKNISTGFKTSSTGLNNIKPILEKQAKLFCEDIRKLLVYKRIIPRNVMIDYLKTITSFHLSIYLQNLIQLLPKMITAGTTEVTSQWSIVVDLTDNVDSKVASLAAADAEIMSNSIYDYIKATFQINAALRRLSLNKTNSDHLAKALEILSKRDDQFDLYFNVLWDAIVQNLNDDDRNLLEEIGKYETKHFDKYIEAIMKARTGYLYPYHVQLLDALSQKNTERGILAQGRSRKHPRRFVLGTRLLEALVQILVLRNDGNKYYTTSLSIEELTQELRERYGLIINGNDDSRFANSNVYTKQAFRENLTAFKSKLRQIGFYTELSDAYILQKVRPRYILNA
;
A
#
# COMPACT_ATOMS: atom_id res chain seq x y z
N MET A 1 32.90 -6.35 -1.81
CA MET A 1 33.06 -6.55 -3.25
C MET A 1 32.25 -5.52 -4.01
N PRO A 2 32.87 -4.51 -4.64
CA PRO A 2 32.14 -3.56 -5.47
C PRO A 2 32.03 -4.11 -6.90
N ILE A 3 31.14 -5.08 -7.12
CA ILE A 3 30.73 -5.43 -8.49
C ILE A 3 30.11 -4.16 -9.10
N LYS A 4 30.80 -3.57 -10.09
CA LYS A 4 30.33 -2.35 -10.77
C LYS A 4 29.35 -2.75 -11.86
N LEU A 5 28.06 -2.71 -11.51
CA LEU A 5 26.98 -2.85 -12.49
C LEU A 5 26.81 -1.56 -13.28
N ASN A 6 26.46 -1.68 -14.56
CA ASN A 6 26.08 -0.51 -15.36
C ASN A 6 24.70 0.04 -14.91
N LYS A 7 24.30 1.18 -15.46
CA LYS A 7 23.05 1.85 -15.06
C LYS A 7 21.82 0.97 -15.28
N GLU A 8 21.71 0.27 -16.41
CA GLU A 8 20.56 -0.58 -16.72
C GLU A 8 20.47 -1.79 -15.78
N GLU A 9 21.61 -2.41 -15.48
CA GLU A 9 21.74 -3.57 -14.59
C GLU A 9 21.42 -3.24 -13.15
N SER A 10 21.72 -2.00 -12.75
CA SER A 10 21.47 -1.51 -11.41
C SER A 10 19.99 -1.22 -11.13
N VAL A 11 19.15 -1.06 -12.15
CA VAL A 11 17.75 -0.66 -11.97
C VAL A 11 16.90 -1.84 -11.54
N PHE A 12 16.47 -1.81 -10.28
CA PHE A 12 15.55 -2.82 -9.72
C PHE A 12 14.10 -2.58 -10.14
N ARG A 13 13.61 -1.34 -9.98
CA ARG A 13 12.20 -0.96 -10.20
C ARG A 13 11.69 -1.47 -11.54
N ASN A 14 10.52 -2.10 -11.52
CA ASN A 14 9.81 -2.56 -12.70
C ASN A 14 8.31 -2.35 -12.52
N GLU A 15 7.79 -1.34 -13.21
CA GLU A 15 6.39 -0.93 -13.13
C GLU A 15 5.42 -1.99 -13.64
N LEU A 16 5.88 -2.96 -14.44
CA LEU A 16 5.06 -4.12 -14.86
C LEU A 16 4.84 -5.13 -13.73
N ILE A 17 5.68 -5.11 -12.69
CA ILE A 17 5.65 -6.03 -11.55
C ILE A 17 5.04 -5.31 -10.34
N PHE A 18 5.69 -4.21 -9.92
CA PHE A 18 5.26 -3.35 -8.82
C PHE A 18 5.80 -1.94 -9.05
N ALA A 19 4.91 -0.94 -9.14
CA ALA A 19 5.28 0.41 -9.52
C ALA A 19 6.04 1.19 -8.44
N GLY A 20 5.90 0.84 -7.16
CA GLY A 20 6.58 1.51 -6.05
C GLY A 20 8.04 1.11 -5.91
N ASP A 21 8.89 2.03 -5.42
CA ASP A 21 10.24 1.67 -4.99
C ASP A 21 10.22 1.11 -3.56
N ALA A 22 11.13 0.17 -3.30
CA ALA A 22 11.39 -0.34 -1.96
C ALA A 22 12.02 0.74 -1.07
N LYS A 23 11.19 1.58 -0.46
CA LYS A 23 11.60 2.61 0.51
C LYS A 23 10.52 2.79 1.56
N GLN A 24 10.91 3.28 2.72
CA GLN A 24 9.95 3.67 3.74
C GLN A 24 9.02 4.78 3.21
N VAL A 25 7.71 4.56 3.30
CA VAL A 25 6.69 5.46 2.79
C VAL A 25 5.74 5.91 3.89
N ASN A 26 5.14 7.09 3.73
CA ASN A 26 4.00 7.52 4.51
C ASN A 26 2.74 7.35 3.65
N ILE A 27 1.74 6.64 4.17
CA ILE A 27 0.48 6.41 3.46
C ILE A 27 -0.28 7.71 3.17
N ASP A 28 -0.16 8.75 4.01
CA ASP A 28 -0.73 10.07 3.72
C ASP A 28 -0.11 10.69 2.47
N ASN A 29 1.22 10.60 2.33
CA ASN A 29 1.91 11.04 1.11
C ASN A 29 1.47 10.21 -0.11
N THR A 30 1.19 8.92 0.09
CA THR A 30 0.70 8.03 -0.96
C THR A 30 -0.69 8.47 -1.43
N LEU A 31 -1.61 8.76 -0.52
CA LEU A 31 -2.94 9.27 -0.87
C LEU A 31 -2.89 10.65 -1.53
N VAL A 32 -2.06 11.56 -1.03
CA VAL A 32 -1.90 12.89 -1.64
C VAL A 32 -1.39 12.78 -3.08
N ASN A 33 -0.41 11.91 -3.35
CA ASN A 33 0.07 11.69 -4.72
C ASN A 33 -0.93 10.89 -5.57
N LEU A 34 -1.72 9.99 -4.97
CA LEU A 34 -2.80 9.30 -5.65
C LEU A 34 -3.85 10.29 -6.15
N PHE A 35 -4.22 11.27 -5.34
CA PHE A 35 -5.21 12.28 -5.72
C PHE A 35 -4.75 13.11 -6.91
N MET A 36 -3.45 13.43 -6.97
CA MET A 36 -2.83 14.03 -8.14
C MET A 36 -2.95 13.12 -9.39
N LEU A 37 -2.66 11.83 -9.26
CA LEU A 37 -2.80 10.88 -10.38
C LEU A 37 -4.26 10.75 -10.83
N LEU A 38 -5.20 10.64 -9.90
CA LEU A 38 -6.64 10.59 -10.17
C LEU A 38 -7.12 11.85 -10.89
N ARG A 39 -6.63 13.02 -10.46
CA ARG A 39 -6.96 14.32 -11.08
C ARG A 39 -6.44 14.43 -12.51
N HIS A 40 -5.30 13.82 -12.80
CA HIS A 40 -4.59 13.92 -14.08
C HIS A 40 -4.58 12.60 -14.88
N ASN A 41 -5.54 11.71 -14.62
CA ASN A 41 -5.71 10.45 -15.34
C ASN A 41 -4.41 9.63 -15.49
N GLY A 42 -3.73 9.40 -14.37
CA GLY A 42 -2.51 8.59 -14.30
C GLY A 42 -1.22 9.33 -14.69
N ILE A 43 -1.31 10.61 -15.07
CA ILE A 43 -0.16 11.46 -15.37
C ILE A 43 0.32 12.14 -14.09
N ARG A 44 1.62 12.07 -13.80
CA ARG A 44 2.24 12.74 -12.65
C ARG A 44 2.82 14.09 -13.08
N PRO A 45 2.09 15.22 -12.99
CA PRO A 45 2.61 16.52 -13.42
C PRO A 45 3.79 16.95 -12.56
N LYS A 46 4.75 17.66 -13.18
CA LYS A 46 5.87 18.25 -12.45
C LYS A 46 5.44 19.60 -11.88
N GLN A 47 5.51 19.75 -10.56
CA GLN A 47 5.33 21.05 -9.92
C GLN A 47 6.52 21.95 -10.26
N ARG A 48 6.29 23.14 -10.81
CA ARG A 48 7.34 24.15 -10.99
C ARG A 48 7.89 24.50 -9.61
N ALA A 49 9.21 24.66 -9.51
CA ALA A 49 9.79 25.37 -8.38
C ALA A 49 9.15 26.76 -8.34
N ARG A 50 8.54 27.13 -7.21
CA ARG A 50 8.15 28.53 -6.97
C ARG A 50 9.45 29.35 -6.98
N SER A 51 9.45 30.56 -7.51
CA SER A 51 10.61 31.46 -7.46
C SER A 51 10.53 32.33 -6.20
N GLY A 52 11.68 32.63 -5.56
CA GLY A 52 11.79 33.48 -4.36
C GLY A 52 11.61 32.74 -3.01
N ASP A 53 11.48 33.53 -1.93
CA ASP A 53 11.38 33.07 -0.52
C ASP A 53 10.14 32.21 -0.21
N ASN A 54 9.17 32.11 -1.13
CA ASN A 54 7.92 31.35 -0.99
C ASN A 54 8.00 29.91 -1.58
N THR A 55 9.18 29.30 -1.57
CA THR A 55 9.42 27.95 -2.13
C THR A 55 8.88 26.82 -1.26
N ILE A 56 8.85 27.01 0.06
CA ILE A 56 8.45 26.01 1.04
C ILE A 56 7.17 26.49 1.71
N ILE A 57 6.20 25.60 1.83
CA ILE A 57 4.98 25.88 2.57
C ILE A 57 5.22 25.61 4.05
N GLU A 58 5.08 26.66 4.85
CA GLU A 58 5.22 26.61 6.31
C GLU A 58 3.90 26.98 6.98
N VAL A 59 3.84 26.78 8.30
CA VAL A 59 2.65 27.10 9.10
C VAL A 59 2.32 28.59 8.98
N GLU A 60 3.33 29.48 9.00
CA GLU A 60 3.11 30.92 8.86
C GLU A 60 2.57 31.29 7.48
N THR A 61 2.99 30.58 6.41
CA THR A 61 2.41 30.75 5.07
C THR A 61 0.90 30.48 5.08
N ILE A 62 0.46 29.43 5.78
CA ILE A 62 -0.97 29.07 5.88
C ILE A 62 -1.73 30.07 6.76
N LYS A 63 -1.15 30.52 7.87
CA LYS A 63 -1.73 31.57 8.72
C LYS A 63 -1.96 32.86 7.93
N GLU A 64 -1.01 33.25 7.09
CA GLU A 64 -1.15 34.43 6.23
C GLU A 64 -2.28 34.26 5.19
N ILE A 65 -2.49 33.05 4.65
CA ILE A 65 -3.65 32.79 3.78
C ILE A 65 -4.96 32.99 4.55
N PHE A 66 -5.08 32.45 5.77
CA PHE A 66 -6.28 32.64 6.59
C PHE A 66 -6.51 34.11 6.98
N ARG A 67 -5.45 34.88 7.28
CA ARG A 67 -5.57 36.33 7.51
C ARG A 67 -6.18 37.04 6.31
N ARG A 68 -5.75 36.70 5.09
CA ARG A 68 -6.30 37.29 3.85
C ARG A 68 -7.75 36.85 3.60
N LEU A 69 -8.09 35.60 3.89
CA LEU A 69 -9.46 35.12 3.79
C LEU A 69 -10.39 35.85 4.79
N GLU A 70 -9.90 36.13 5.99
CA GLU A 70 -10.64 36.89 7.00
C GLU A 70 -10.85 38.35 6.60
N LEU A 71 -9.88 38.98 5.92
CA LEU A 71 -10.05 40.32 5.32
C LEU A 71 -11.08 40.36 4.19
N SER A 72 -11.41 39.21 3.60
CA SER A 72 -12.42 39.07 2.54
C SER A 72 -13.78 38.58 3.07
N ASP A 73 -13.98 38.56 4.39
CA ASP A 73 -15.18 38.06 5.08
C ASP A 73 -15.55 36.60 4.74
N ALA A 74 -14.59 35.82 4.22
CA ALA A 74 -14.81 34.41 3.88
C ALA A 74 -14.71 33.47 5.10
N VAL A 75 -13.99 33.92 6.14
CA VAL A 75 -13.79 33.22 7.43
C VAL A 75 -13.67 34.27 8.54
N SER A 76 -13.78 33.87 9.82
CA SER A 76 -13.59 34.77 10.96
C SER A 76 -12.94 34.08 12.16
N GLY A 77 -12.33 34.87 13.06
CA GLY A 77 -11.83 34.43 14.37
C GLY A 77 -10.38 33.96 14.39
N PHE A 78 -9.69 33.92 13.25
CA PHE A 78 -8.29 33.47 13.13
C PHE A 78 -7.31 34.51 13.71
N ARG A 79 -7.53 35.80 13.44
CA ARG A 79 -6.74 36.90 14.03
C ARG A 79 -6.87 36.98 15.56
N ASP A 80 -8.06 36.72 16.08
CA ASP A 80 -8.35 36.78 17.52
C ASP A 80 -7.80 35.57 18.28
N ASN A 81 -7.56 34.44 17.57
CA ASN A 81 -7.11 33.17 18.16
C ASN A 81 -5.86 32.61 17.45
N PRO A 82 -4.71 33.32 17.49
CA PRO A 82 -3.53 32.92 16.72
C PRO A 82 -2.92 31.59 17.17
N LEU A 83 -2.92 31.32 18.48
CA LEU A 83 -2.41 30.05 19.04
C LEU A 83 -3.32 28.87 18.67
N GLY A 84 -4.64 29.04 18.83
CA GLY A 84 -5.63 28.02 18.46
C GLY A 84 -5.57 27.69 16.97
N THR A 85 -5.41 28.73 16.13
CA THR A 85 -5.20 28.59 14.69
C THR A 85 -3.99 27.72 14.37
N GLU A 86 -2.84 28.00 14.97
CA GLU A 86 -1.63 27.24 14.73
C GLU A 86 -1.76 25.77 15.16
N LEU A 87 -2.32 25.53 16.35
CA LEU A 87 -2.59 24.18 16.83
C LEU A 87 -3.54 23.43 15.90
N TRP A 88 -4.62 24.07 15.45
CA TRP A 88 -5.56 23.49 14.50
C TRP A 88 -4.92 23.19 13.15
N ILE A 89 -4.12 24.10 12.57
CA ILE A 89 -3.41 23.87 11.32
C ILE A 89 -2.54 22.60 11.43
N ARG A 90 -1.72 22.53 12.49
CA ARG A 90 -0.77 21.42 12.71
C ARG A 90 -1.45 20.09 13.03
N SER A 91 -2.63 20.12 13.65
CA SER A 91 -3.32 18.91 14.13
C SER A 91 -4.45 18.43 13.23
N ASN A 92 -5.03 19.27 12.38
CA ASN A 92 -6.22 18.93 11.59
C ASN A 92 -6.09 19.22 10.09
N LEU A 93 -5.30 20.22 9.68
CA LEU A 93 -5.26 20.65 8.27
C LEU A 93 -4.09 20.07 7.48
N VAL A 94 -2.92 19.93 8.11
CA VAL A 94 -1.68 19.52 7.41
C VAL A 94 -1.12 18.19 7.87
N ASN A 95 -0.36 17.57 6.98
CA ASN A 95 0.56 16.48 7.28
C ASN A 95 1.95 17.05 7.54
N MET A 96 2.62 16.51 8.56
CA MET A 96 3.97 16.93 8.96
C MET A 96 4.93 15.74 8.94
N VAL A 97 6.18 16.01 8.59
CA VAL A 97 7.31 15.08 8.73
C VAL A 97 8.20 15.53 9.89
N TYR A 98 8.87 14.57 10.54
CA TYR A 98 9.69 14.81 11.73
C TYR A 98 8.93 15.47 12.89
N ARG A 99 7.66 15.07 13.08
CA ARG A 99 6.80 15.64 14.11
C ARG A 99 7.44 15.51 15.50
N GLY A 100 7.44 16.59 16.26
CA GLY A 100 8.07 16.66 17.60
C GLY A 100 9.58 16.90 17.59
N ASN A 101 10.21 17.04 16.42
CA ASN A 101 11.58 17.51 16.29
C ASN A 101 11.58 18.97 15.83
N SER A 102 11.67 19.92 16.75
CA SER A 102 11.55 21.36 16.48
C SER A 102 12.41 21.85 15.32
N ASP A 103 13.61 21.29 15.15
CA ASP A 103 14.59 21.76 14.19
C ASP A 103 14.39 21.19 12.78
N LYS A 104 13.67 20.07 12.68
CA LYS A 104 13.46 19.33 11.42
C LYS A 104 12.01 19.24 11.00
N GLU A 105 11.07 19.59 11.87
CA GLU A 105 9.65 19.48 11.62
C GLU A 105 9.25 20.37 10.43
N LYS A 106 8.60 19.76 9.45
CA LYS A 106 8.20 20.43 8.21
C LYS A 106 6.84 19.95 7.78
N ILE A 107 6.08 20.83 7.14
CA ILE A 107 4.85 20.44 6.44
C ILE A 107 5.24 19.56 5.24
N SER A 108 4.57 18.44 5.05
CA SER A 108 4.61 17.72 3.77
C SER A 108 3.53 18.22 2.84
N SER A 109 2.27 18.24 3.28
CA SER A 109 1.10 18.49 2.43
C SER A 109 -0.12 18.87 3.28
N LEU A 110 -1.22 19.27 2.63
CA LEU A 110 -2.53 19.18 3.27
C LEU A 110 -2.90 17.73 3.55
N ARG A 111 -3.80 17.52 4.52
CA ARG A 111 -4.43 16.21 4.70
C ARG A 111 -5.19 15.79 3.44
N PRO A 112 -5.16 14.50 3.07
CA PRO A 112 -5.81 13.99 1.88
C PRO A 112 -7.33 13.83 2.08
N ILE A 113 -8.05 14.92 2.36
CA ILE A 113 -9.51 14.90 2.58
C ILE A 113 -10.32 15.17 1.30
N HIS A 114 -9.74 15.88 0.33
CA HIS A 114 -10.37 16.25 -0.94
C HIS A 114 -9.40 16.01 -2.10
N LEU A 115 -9.90 15.77 -3.31
CA LEU A 115 -9.09 15.46 -4.49
C LEU A 115 -8.03 16.54 -4.77
N GLU A 116 -8.32 17.79 -4.41
CA GLU A 116 -7.45 18.93 -4.63
C GLU A 116 -6.41 19.17 -3.52
N SER A 117 -6.36 18.33 -2.47
CA SER A 117 -5.40 18.45 -1.35
C SER A 117 -3.93 18.48 -1.79
N TYR A 118 -3.60 17.88 -2.93
CA TYR A 118 -2.22 17.83 -3.45
C TYR A 118 -1.68 19.18 -3.94
N ARG A 119 -2.54 20.20 -4.10
CA ARG A 119 -2.15 21.52 -4.61
C ARG A 119 -1.23 22.29 -3.67
N LEU A 120 -1.38 22.09 -2.36
CA LEU A 120 -0.53 22.68 -1.33
C LEU A 120 0.31 21.56 -0.70
N ARG A 121 1.52 21.41 -1.21
CA ARG A 121 2.51 20.44 -0.73
C ARG A 121 3.95 20.86 -0.99
N ASN A 122 4.83 20.40 -0.13
CA ASN A 122 6.27 20.41 -0.29
C ASN A 122 6.69 19.10 -0.96
N ALA A 123 6.94 19.14 -2.27
CA ALA A 123 7.15 17.94 -3.09
C ALA A 123 8.31 17.04 -2.61
N THR A 124 9.36 17.62 -2.04
CA THR A 124 10.50 16.90 -1.46
C THR A 124 10.14 16.12 -0.20
N SER A 125 9.24 16.66 0.62
CA SER A 125 8.72 16.04 1.86
C SER A 125 7.50 15.15 1.64
N THR A 126 6.89 15.20 0.46
CA THR A 126 5.69 14.41 0.08
C THR A 126 6.05 13.24 -0.83
N ARG A 127 7.25 12.68 -0.70
CA ARG A 127 7.65 11.52 -1.50
C ARG A 127 6.87 10.29 -1.04
N ASP A 128 6.28 9.60 -2.01
CA ASP A 128 5.62 8.29 -1.89
C ASP A 128 6.40 7.19 -2.62
N TYR A 129 7.51 7.54 -3.25
CA TYR A 129 8.34 6.64 -4.05
C TYR A 129 7.51 5.77 -5.00
N ASN A 130 6.57 6.40 -5.70
CA ASN A 130 5.69 5.79 -6.69
C ASN A 130 4.71 4.72 -6.14
N ASN A 131 4.51 4.62 -4.82
CA ASN A 131 3.49 3.72 -4.28
C ASN A 131 2.07 4.15 -4.71
N ALA A 132 1.83 5.46 -4.93
CA ALA A 132 0.55 5.90 -5.47
C ALA A 132 0.31 5.43 -6.91
N ASP A 133 1.39 5.24 -7.69
CA ASP A 133 1.30 4.69 -9.05
C ASP A 133 0.73 3.26 -8.96
N GLN A 134 1.19 2.46 -8.00
CA GLN A 134 0.67 1.12 -7.78
C GLN A 134 -0.81 1.13 -7.39
N VAL A 135 -1.23 2.04 -6.50
CA VAL A 135 -2.66 2.17 -6.12
C VAL A 135 -3.50 2.59 -7.32
N PHE A 136 -3.01 3.51 -8.15
CA PHE A 136 -3.68 3.93 -9.38
C PHE A 136 -3.83 2.76 -10.37
N LEU A 137 -2.79 1.93 -10.53
CA LEU A 137 -2.87 0.71 -11.34
C LEU A 137 -3.90 -0.28 -10.80
N MET A 138 -3.97 -0.47 -9.49
CA MET A 138 -4.97 -1.35 -8.87
C MET A 138 -6.40 -0.83 -9.12
N LEU A 139 -6.63 0.48 -9.00
CA LEU A 139 -7.90 1.12 -9.36
C LEU A 139 -8.25 0.97 -10.85
N GLY A 140 -7.24 0.82 -11.71
CA GLY A 140 -7.41 0.58 -13.15
C GLY A 140 -8.07 -0.76 -13.47
N ALA A 141 -8.12 -1.71 -12.52
CA ALA A 141 -8.84 -2.97 -12.70
C ALA A 141 -10.35 -2.79 -12.79
N GLU A 142 -10.91 -1.73 -12.17
CA GLU A 142 -12.33 -1.39 -12.20
C GLU A 142 -12.51 0.13 -12.41
N PRO A 143 -12.42 0.63 -13.66
CA PRO A 143 -12.47 2.07 -13.96
C PRO A 143 -13.72 2.77 -13.41
N ALA A 144 -14.88 2.10 -13.40
CA ALA A 144 -16.11 2.66 -12.86
C ALA A 144 -16.00 3.00 -11.36
N ILE A 145 -15.32 2.16 -10.58
CA ILE A 145 -15.11 2.38 -9.14
C ILE A 145 -14.09 3.51 -8.92
N ARG A 146 -13.04 3.56 -9.75
CA ARG A 146 -12.10 4.68 -9.74
C ARG A 146 -12.82 6.01 -9.99
N ASP A 147 -13.71 6.05 -10.96
CA ASP A 147 -14.43 7.26 -11.34
C ASP A 147 -15.47 7.64 -10.26
N GLU A 148 -16.09 6.68 -9.58
CA GLU A 148 -16.93 6.93 -8.39
C GLU A 148 -16.11 7.52 -7.24
N LEU A 149 -14.91 7.00 -6.98
CA LEU A 149 -13.99 7.55 -5.98
C LEU A 149 -13.59 8.99 -6.35
N ILE A 150 -13.28 9.26 -7.63
CA ILE A 150 -13.00 10.62 -8.11
C ILE A 150 -14.19 11.54 -7.85
N SER A 151 -15.41 11.08 -8.14
CA SER A 151 -16.63 11.85 -7.90
C SER A 151 -16.78 12.21 -6.43
N PHE A 152 -16.67 11.23 -5.53
CA PHE A 152 -16.74 11.46 -4.08
C PHE A 152 -15.66 12.41 -3.58
N LEU A 153 -14.42 12.28 -4.06
CA LEU A 153 -13.31 13.14 -3.65
C LEU A 153 -13.38 14.55 -4.24
N SER A 154 -14.17 14.80 -5.29
CA SER A 154 -14.26 16.10 -5.97
C SER A 154 -15.49 16.93 -5.55
N GLU A 155 -16.33 16.42 -4.65
CA GLU A 155 -17.57 17.10 -4.24
C GLU A 155 -17.30 18.54 -3.78
N GLY A 156 -18.14 19.48 -4.21
CA GLY A 156 -17.98 20.89 -3.85
C GLY A 156 -16.96 21.69 -4.66
N TRP A 157 -16.27 21.10 -5.63
CA TRP A 157 -15.27 21.80 -6.44
C TRP A 157 -15.57 21.75 -7.94
N ASP A 158 -15.78 22.92 -8.55
CA ASP A 158 -15.87 23.03 -10.00
C ASP A 158 -14.48 23.14 -10.62
N LYS A 159 -14.12 22.09 -11.36
CA LYS A 159 -12.84 21.93 -12.04
C LYS A 159 -12.65 22.88 -13.21
N VAL A 160 -13.74 23.38 -13.81
CA VAL A 160 -13.73 24.27 -14.99
C VAL A 160 -13.55 25.72 -14.54
N THR A 161 -14.38 26.17 -13.59
CA THR A 161 -14.33 27.56 -13.11
C THR A 161 -13.28 27.77 -12.02
N GLY A 162 -12.83 26.69 -11.36
CA GLY A 162 -11.94 26.78 -10.20
C GLY A 162 -12.62 27.40 -8.99
N GLN A 163 -13.95 27.24 -8.87
CA GLN A 163 -14.76 27.79 -7.79
C GLN A 163 -15.38 26.68 -6.93
N ILE A 164 -15.80 27.08 -5.73
CA ILE A 164 -16.51 26.19 -4.80
C ILE A 164 -17.99 26.19 -5.17
N ASN A 165 -18.55 25.00 -5.35
CA ASN A 165 -19.98 24.85 -5.61
C ASN A 165 -20.76 24.99 -4.31
N THR A 166 -21.71 25.92 -4.27
CA THR A 166 -22.56 26.20 -3.10
C THR A 166 -23.79 25.29 -3.01
N PHE A 167 -24.06 24.48 -4.03
CA PHE A 167 -25.20 23.56 -4.07
C PHE A 167 -24.98 22.28 -3.25
N ASP A 168 -23.71 21.89 -3.02
CA ASP A 168 -23.37 20.72 -2.23
C ASP A 168 -23.22 21.11 -0.75
N SER A 169 -23.91 20.40 0.15
CA SER A 169 -23.63 20.50 1.58
C SER A 169 -22.27 19.88 1.88
N LEU A 170 -21.22 20.70 1.96
CA LEU A 170 -19.86 20.26 2.32
C LEU A 170 -19.65 20.27 3.83
N ASP A 171 -18.86 19.31 4.30
CA ASP A 171 -18.35 19.35 5.67
C ASP A 171 -17.36 20.51 5.85
N VAL A 172 -17.25 21.00 7.10
CA VAL A 172 -16.45 22.18 7.46
C VAL A 172 -14.98 22.01 7.08
N ASP A 173 -14.42 20.80 7.20
CA ASP A 173 -13.01 20.56 6.88
C ASP A 173 -12.76 20.62 5.37
N SER A 174 -13.64 20.01 4.57
CA SER A 174 -13.60 20.12 3.11
C SER A 174 -13.74 21.56 2.64
N LEU A 175 -14.74 22.28 3.16
CA LEU A 175 -14.96 23.69 2.80
C LEU A 175 -13.75 24.55 3.18
N GLY A 176 -13.22 24.39 4.40
CA GLY A 176 -12.03 25.11 4.86
C GLY A 176 -10.81 24.83 3.98
N LEU A 177 -10.60 23.57 3.57
CA LEU A 177 -9.54 23.22 2.63
C LEU A 177 -9.75 23.87 1.26
N LEU A 178 -10.97 23.82 0.71
CA LEU A 178 -11.28 24.43 -0.58
C LEU A 178 -11.06 25.95 -0.57
N GLN A 179 -11.44 26.63 0.51
CA GLN A 179 -11.19 28.06 0.70
C GLN A 179 -9.69 28.39 0.70
N LEU A 180 -8.86 27.49 1.24
CA LEU A 180 -7.40 27.64 1.25
C LEU A 180 -6.81 27.52 -0.16
N ILE A 181 -7.29 26.57 -0.98
CA ILE A 181 -6.67 26.26 -2.27
C ILE A 181 -7.21 27.07 -3.44
N LYS A 182 -8.42 27.65 -3.33
CA LYS A 182 -9.10 28.28 -4.49
C LYS A 182 -8.26 29.35 -5.17
N ASN A 183 -7.51 30.11 -4.38
CA ASN A 183 -6.67 31.22 -4.86
C ASN A 183 -5.20 30.82 -5.09
N ILE A 184 -4.84 29.54 -4.95
CA ILE A 184 -3.46 29.07 -5.12
C ILE A 184 -3.23 28.62 -6.56
N SER A 185 -2.54 29.44 -7.36
CA SER A 185 -2.05 28.99 -8.66
C SER A 185 -0.96 27.93 -8.48
N THR A 186 -1.26 26.69 -8.84
CA THR A 186 -0.28 25.61 -8.85
C THR A 186 0.36 25.53 -10.24
N GLY A 187 1.57 26.06 -10.37
CA GLY A 187 2.34 26.01 -11.61
C GLY A 187 2.76 24.58 -11.96
N PHE A 188 1.86 23.73 -12.42
CA PHE A 188 2.19 22.40 -12.93
C PHE A 188 2.64 22.47 -14.40
N LYS A 189 3.61 21.63 -14.77
CA LYS A 189 3.99 21.37 -16.16
C LYS A 189 3.49 19.98 -16.55
N THR A 190 3.00 19.87 -17.78
CA THR A 190 2.64 18.58 -18.39
C THR A 190 3.86 17.66 -18.39
N SER A 191 3.63 16.39 -18.07
CA SER A 191 4.62 15.32 -18.17
C SER A 191 4.09 14.26 -19.15
N SER A 192 5.02 13.58 -19.83
CA SER A 192 4.71 12.52 -20.79
C SER A 192 4.67 11.11 -20.18
N THR A 193 4.92 10.98 -18.87
CA THR A 193 4.92 9.70 -18.16
C THR A 193 3.50 9.37 -17.70
N GLY A 194 2.88 8.37 -18.33
CA GLY A 194 1.57 7.85 -17.99
C GLY A 194 1.62 6.34 -17.70
N LEU A 195 0.66 5.87 -16.90
CA LEU A 195 0.53 4.48 -16.45
C LEU A 195 -0.51 3.68 -17.23
N ASN A 196 -1.13 4.28 -18.26
CA ASN A 196 -2.40 3.82 -18.83
C ASN A 196 -2.31 2.48 -19.59
N ASN A 197 -1.11 2.04 -19.98
CA ASN A 197 -0.88 0.78 -20.70
C ASN A 197 -0.36 -0.34 -19.78
N ILE A 198 -0.28 -0.08 -18.47
CA ILE A 198 0.14 -1.06 -17.48
C ILE A 198 -1.10 -1.54 -16.72
N LYS A 199 -1.21 -2.86 -16.57
CA LYS A 199 -2.22 -3.55 -15.78
C LYS A 199 -1.58 -4.14 -14.52
N PRO A 200 -2.31 -4.20 -13.39
CA PRO A 200 -1.80 -4.83 -12.18
C PRO A 200 -1.60 -6.34 -12.41
N ILE A 201 -0.41 -6.85 -12.11
CA ILE A 201 -0.08 -8.28 -12.27
C ILE A 201 -0.99 -9.20 -11.44
N LEU A 202 -1.45 -8.75 -10.26
CA LEU A 202 -2.42 -9.48 -9.43
C LEU A 202 -3.83 -8.90 -9.62
N GLU A 203 -4.42 -9.12 -10.79
CA GLU A 203 -5.72 -8.52 -11.17
C GLU A 203 -6.84 -8.86 -10.17
N LYS A 204 -6.91 -10.10 -9.68
CA LYS A 204 -7.90 -10.53 -8.68
C LYS A 204 -7.79 -9.73 -7.38
N GLN A 205 -6.56 -9.47 -6.92
CA GLN A 205 -6.31 -8.67 -5.72
C GLN A 205 -6.64 -7.18 -5.95
N ALA A 206 -6.35 -6.66 -7.14
CA ALA A 206 -6.70 -5.30 -7.52
C ALA A 206 -8.23 -5.09 -7.58
N LYS A 207 -8.97 -6.05 -8.16
CA LYS A 207 -10.45 -6.05 -8.18
C LYS A 207 -11.03 -6.11 -6.77
N LEU A 208 -10.45 -6.93 -5.90
CA LEU A 208 -10.86 -7.00 -4.50
C LEU A 208 -10.69 -5.65 -3.77
N PHE A 209 -9.56 -4.97 -3.98
CA PHE A 209 -9.35 -3.61 -3.45
C PHE A 209 -10.40 -2.62 -3.96
N CYS A 210 -10.74 -2.69 -5.25
CA CYS A 210 -11.79 -1.85 -5.82
C CYS A 210 -13.16 -2.17 -5.20
N GLU A 211 -13.50 -3.44 -5.02
CA GLU A 211 -14.76 -3.83 -4.37
C GLU A 211 -14.85 -3.29 -2.94
N ASP A 212 -13.75 -3.32 -2.17
CA ASP A 212 -13.67 -2.75 -0.84
C ASP A 212 -13.86 -1.22 -0.84
N ILE A 213 -13.27 -0.51 -1.81
CA ILE A 213 -13.52 0.92 -1.99
C ILE A 213 -15.00 1.17 -2.29
N ARG A 214 -15.59 0.40 -3.20
CA ARG A 214 -17.02 0.53 -3.55
C ARG A 214 -17.90 0.35 -2.32
N LYS A 215 -17.63 -0.68 -1.52
CA LYS A 215 -18.33 -0.95 -0.25
C LYS A 215 -18.17 0.19 0.75
N LEU A 216 -16.98 0.79 0.85
CA LEU A 216 -16.82 1.99 1.68
C LEU A 216 -17.67 3.15 1.14
N LEU A 217 -17.63 3.42 -0.17
CA LEU A 217 -18.36 4.54 -0.79
C LEU A 217 -19.88 4.45 -0.63
N VAL A 218 -20.45 3.27 -0.37
CA VAL A 218 -21.87 3.13 0.03
C VAL A 218 -22.20 4.00 1.25
N TYR A 219 -21.25 4.19 2.17
CA TYR A 219 -21.44 4.97 3.38
C TYR A 219 -21.16 6.48 3.22
N LYS A 220 -20.87 6.97 2.00
CA LYS A 220 -20.41 8.36 1.77
C LYS A 220 -21.34 9.48 2.25
N ARG A 221 -22.62 9.17 2.48
CA ARG A 221 -23.64 10.11 3.01
C ARG A 221 -24.00 9.86 4.48
N ILE A 222 -23.44 8.82 5.10
CA ILE A 222 -23.77 8.39 6.47
C ILE A 222 -22.58 8.63 7.40
N ILE A 223 -21.38 8.36 6.91
CA ILE A 223 -20.15 8.48 7.68
C ILE A 223 -19.47 9.82 7.35
N PRO A 224 -18.99 10.58 8.35
CA PRO A 224 -18.22 11.79 8.10
C PRO A 224 -17.03 11.55 7.18
N ARG A 225 -16.76 12.49 6.27
CA ARG A 225 -15.70 12.37 5.26
C ARG A 225 -14.33 12.03 5.86
N ASN A 226 -13.94 12.66 6.97
CA ASN A 226 -12.66 12.34 7.62
C ASN A 226 -12.55 10.87 8.04
N VAL A 227 -13.63 10.30 8.55
CA VAL A 227 -13.68 8.88 8.93
C VAL A 227 -13.62 7.99 7.69
N MET A 228 -14.32 8.37 6.61
CA MET A 228 -14.22 7.69 5.32
C MET A 228 -12.81 7.69 4.75
N ILE A 229 -12.12 8.83 4.83
CA ILE A 229 -10.72 8.97 4.39
C ILE A 229 -9.78 8.14 5.27
N ASP A 230 -10.06 8.06 6.57
CA ASP A 230 -9.31 7.19 7.48
C ASP A 230 -9.48 5.70 7.16
N TYR A 231 -10.70 5.26 6.80
CA TYR A 231 -10.93 3.91 6.29
C TYR A 231 -10.22 3.70 4.96
N LEU A 232 -10.35 4.63 4.00
CA LEU A 232 -9.66 4.57 2.70
C LEU A 232 -8.15 4.42 2.88
N LYS A 233 -7.53 5.22 3.76
CA LYS A 233 -6.12 5.12 4.12
C LYS A 233 -5.76 3.75 4.66
N THR A 234 -6.58 3.24 5.58
CA THR A 234 -6.37 1.95 6.25
C THR A 234 -6.44 0.80 5.25
N ILE A 235 -7.49 0.74 4.43
CA ILE A 235 -7.64 -0.31 3.43
C ILE A 235 -6.61 -0.19 2.29
N THR A 236 -6.21 1.02 1.89
CA THR A 236 -5.19 1.22 0.85
C THR A 236 -3.84 0.67 1.32
N SER A 237 -3.43 0.98 2.55
CA SER A 237 -2.20 0.45 3.12
C SER A 237 -2.24 -1.07 3.26
N PHE A 238 -3.36 -1.59 3.76
CA PHE A 238 -3.59 -3.03 3.91
C PHE A 238 -3.51 -3.77 2.57
N HIS A 239 -4.25 -3.31 1.57
CA HIS A 239 -4.28 -3.89 0.22
C HIS A 239 -2.93 -3.81 -0.48
N LEU A 240 -2.19 -2.69 -0.36
CA LEU A 240 -0.83 -2.60 -0.87
C LEU A 240 0.11 -3.61 -0.19
N SER A 241 -0.02 -3.80 1.13
CA SER A 241 0.80 -4.77 1.85
C SER A 241 0.53 -6.20 1.39
N ILE A 242 -0.72 -6.64 1.39
CA ILE A 242 -1.06 -8.01 0.97
C ILE A 242 -0.79 -8.24 -0.52
N TYR A 243 -0.93 -7.22 -1.36
CA TYR A 243 -0.53 -7.28 -2.77
C TYR A 243 0.96 -7.57 -2.90
N LEU A 244 1.82 -6.81 -2.21
CA LEU A 244 3.26 -7.02 -2.25
C LEU A 244 3.66 -8.38 -1.66
N GLN A 245 3.02 -8.81 -0.57
CA GLN A 245 3.28 -10.13 0.03
C GLN A 245 2.88 -11.29 -0.88
N ASN A 246 1.74 -11.19 -1.57
CA ASN A 246 1.35 -12.18 -2.60
C ASN A 246 2.37 -12.20 -3.73
N LEU A 247 2.77 -11.02 -4.21
CA LEU A 247 3.73 -10.88 -5.30
C LEU A 247 5.09 -11.50 -4.94
N ILE A 248 5.55 -11.32 -3.69
CA ILE A 248 6.79 -11.92 -3.19
C ILE A 248 6.78 -13.45 -3.33
N GLN A 249 5.65 -14.09 -3.05
CA GLN A 249 5.51 -15.55 -3.17
C GLN A 249 5.23 -16.03 -4.60
N LEU A 250 4.53 -15.24 -5.40
CA LEU A 250 4.03 -15.66 -6.71
C LEU A 250 5.00 -15.39 -7.84
N LEU A 251 5.77 -14.30 -7.78
CA LEU A 251 6.63 -13.90 -8.90
C LEU A 251 7.65 -14.98 -9.30
N PRO A 252 8.35 -15.66 -8.37
CA PRO A 252 9.23 -16.78 -8.73
C PRO A 252 8.46 -17.92 -9.43
N LYS A 253 7.24 -18.22 -8.99
CA LYS A 253 6.38 -19.26 -9.58
C LYS A 253 5.92 -18.87 -10.99
N MET A 254 5.62 -17.59 -11.22
CA MET A 254 5.24 -17.06 -12.54
C MET A 254 6.37 -17.21 -13.55
N ILE A 255 7.63 -17.04 -13.12
CA ILE A 255 8.80 -17.29 -13.96
C ILE A 255 8.88 -18.76 -14.36
N THR A 256 8.76 -19.68 -13.39
CA THR A 256 8.80 -21.13 -13.67
C THR A 256 7.66 -21.55 -14.60
N ALA A 257 6.46 -21.00 -14.40
CA ALA A 257 5.30 -21.32 -15.22
C ALA A 257 5.30 -20.63 -16.60
N GLY A 258 6.09 -19.57 -16.78
CA GLY A 258 6.09 -18.75 -17.99
C GLY A 258 4.83 -17.89 -18.18
N THR A 259 4.05 -17.67 -17.12
CA THR A 259 2.76 -16.97 -17.18
C THR A 259 2.43 -16.31 -15.83
N THR A 260 1.58 -15.28 -15.86
CA THR A 260 1.01 -14.66 -14.67
C THR A 260 -0.12 -15.49 -14.06
N GLU A 261 -0.68 -16.45 -14.82
CA GLU A 261 -1.78 -17.32 -14.39
C GLU A 261 -1.31 -18.44 -13.46
N VAL A 262 -0.98 -18.06 -12.22
CA VAL A 262 -0.56 -18.99 -11.16
C VAL A 262 -1.51 -18.89 -9.98
N THR A 263 -1.95 -20.04 -9.45
CA THR A 263 -2.85 -20.09 -8.30
C THR A 263 -2.17 -19.58 -7.03
N SER A 264 -2.79 -18.59 -6.38
CA SER A 264 -2.37 -18.15 -5.04
C SER A 264 -2.92 -19.08 -3.96
N GLN A 265 -2.05 -19.46 -3.04
CA GLN A 265 -2.41 -20.13 -1.77
C GLN A 265 -2.04 -19.24 -0.57
N TRP A 266 -1.83 -17.94 -0.82
CA TRP A 266 -1.37 -17.02 0.19
C TRP A 266 -2.40 -16.93 1.33
N SER A 267 -1.93 -17.20 2.54
CA SER A 267 -2.70 -17.06 3.77
C SER A 267 -1.74 -16.91 4.94
N ILE A 268 -2.16 -16.19 5.97
CA ILE A 268 -1.35 -15.87 7.14
C ILE A 268 -2.16 -16.06 8.42
N VAL A 269 -1.54 -16.62 9.44
CA VAL A 269 -2.09 -16.60 10.81
C VAL A 269 -1.91 -15.23 11.41
N VAL A 270 -2.98 -14.63 11.91
CA VAL A 270 -2.94 -13.33 12.60
C VAL A 270 -3.12 -13.51 14.11
N ASP A 271 -2.23 -12.91 14.89
CA ASP A 271 -2.32 -12.86 16.35
C ASP A 271 -3.17 -11.66 16.79
N LEU A 272 -4.29 -11.94 17.45
CA LEU A 272 -5.21 -10.94 18.01
C LEU A 272 -5.13 -10.81 19.53
N THR A 273 -4.20 -11.53 20.19
CA THR A 273 -4.10 -11.56 21.64
C THR A 273 -3.45 -10.31 22.24
N ASP A 274 -2.77 -9.51 21.40
CA ASP A 274 -1.85 -8.43 21.80
C ASP A 274 -0.72 -8.90 22.76
N ASN A 275 -0.58 -10.21 22.95
CA ASN A 275 0.41 -10.83 23.82
C ASN A 275 1.49 -11.51 22.97
N VAL A 276 2.72 -10.98 23.07
CA VAL A 276 3.90 -11.48 22.34
C VAL A 276 4.28 -12.91 22.71
N ASP A 277 3.84 -13.40 23.87
CA ASP A 277 4.12 -14.73 24.40
C ASP A 277 2.94 -15.70 24.25
N SER A 278 1.87 -15.29 23.54
CA SER A 278 0.73 -16.17 23.28
C SER A 278 1.11 -17.34 22.38
N LYS A 279 0.33 -18.42 22.45
CA LYS A 279 0.60 -19.61 21.62
C LYS A 279 0.48 -19.31 20.13
N VAL A 280 -0.49 -18.46 19.75
CA VAL A 280 -0.72 -18.08 18.36
C VAL A 280 0.35 -17.13 17.82
N ALA A 281 0.99 -16.33 18.68
CA ALA A 281 2.09 -15.45 18.27
C ALA A 281 3.23 -16.21 17.58
N SER A 282 3.51 -17.46 18.01
CA SER A 282 4.52 -18.32 17.37
C SER A 282 4.14 -18.71 15.93
N LEU A 283 2.88 -19.03 15.68
CA LEU A 283 2.37 -19.36 14.34
C LEU A 283 2.40 -18.14 13.42
N ALA A 284 1.93 -16.99 13.93
CA ALA A 284 1.95 -15.73 13.20
C ALA A 284 3.38 -15.22 12.92
N ALA A 285 4.32 -15.50 13.82
CA ALA A 285 5.74 -15.19 13.62
C ALA A 285 6.39 -16.09 12.57
N ALA A 286 6.07 -17.38 12.56
CA ALA A 286 6.54 -18.32 11.54
C ALA A 286 6.12 -17.88 10.12
N ASP A 287 4.87 -17.43 9.95
CA ASP A 287 4.41 -16.89 8.67
C ASP A 287 5.16 -15.61 8.25
N ALA A 288 5.42 -14.71 9.21
CA ALA A 288 6.18 -13.49 8.96
C ALA A 288 7.65 -13.78 8.60
N GLU A 289 8.24 -14.82 9.19
CA GLU A 289 9.58 -15.30 8.85
C GLU A 289 9.63 -15.89 7.44
N ILE A 290 8.67 -16.77 7.08
CA ILE A 290 8.55 -17.32 5.73
C ILE A 290 8.44 -16.20 4.69
N MET A 291 7.59 -15.21 4.94
CA MET A 291 7.47 -14.03 4.06
C MET A 291 8.84 -13.33 3.93
N SER A 292 9.51 -13.05 5.06
CA SER A 292 10.77 -12.32 5.07
C SER A 292 11.86 -13.05 4.28
N ASN A 293 11.95 -14.37 4.46
CA ASN A 293 12.92 -15.21 3.75
C ASN A 293 12.63 -15.25 2.24
N SER A 294 11.37 -15.13 1.83
CA SER A 294 10.95 -15.13 0.42
C SER A 294 11.30 -13.83 -0.33
N ILE A 295 11.69 -12.76 0.37
CA ILE A 295 12.08 -11.48 -0.28
C ILE A 295 13.29 -11.67 -1.21
N TYR A 296 14.21 -12.56 -0.86
CA TYR A 296 15.38 -12.84 -1.69
C TYR A 296 14.98 -13.36 -3.08
N ASP A 297 14.08 -14.34 -3.11
CA ASP A 297 13.59 -14.95 -4.34
C ASP A 297 12.79 -13.95 -5.18
N TYR A 298 12.01 -13.08 -4.53
CA TYR A 298 11.33 -11.98 -5.21
C TYR A 298 12.30 -11.00 -5.88
N ILE A 299 13.40 -10.64 -5.19
CA ILE A 299 14.43 -9.76 -5.75
C ILE A 299 15.10 -10.43 -6.96
N LYS A 300 15.45 -11.72 -6.82
CA LYS A 300 16.03 -12.53 -7.91
C LYS A 300 15.10 -12.57 -9.12
N ALA A 301 13.83 -12.91 -8.89
CA ALA A 301 12.80 -12.98 -9.92
C ALA A 301 12.62 -11.63 -10.66
N THR A 302 12.64 -10.52 -9.93
CA THR A 302 12.54 -9.18 -10.52
C THR A 302 13.74 -8.89 -11.45
N PHE A 303 14.96 -9.25 -11.04
CA PHE A 303 16.14 -9.09 -11.90
C PHE A 303 16.12 -10.02 -13.11
N GLN A 304 15.64 -11.25 -12.96
CA GLN A 304 15.45 -12.18 -14.08
C GLN A 304 14.51 -11.59 -15.14
N ILE A 305 13.36 -11.03 -14.72
CA ILE A 305 12.42 -10.37 -15.62
C ILE A 305 13.05 -9.13 -16.27
N ASN A 306 13.75 -8.29 -15.50
CA ASN A 306 14.44 -7.13 -16.06
C ASN A 306 15.48 -7.51 -17.11
N ALA A 307 16.25 -8.57 -16.86
CA ALA A 307 17.25 -9.11 -17.78
C ALA A 307 16.60 -9.67 -19.05
N ALA A 308 15.48 -10.39 -18.92
CA ALA A 308 14.72 -10.88 -20.07
C ALA A 308 14.14 -9.74 -20.92
N LEU A 309 13.58 -8.70 -20.31
CA LEU A 309 13.10 -7.51 -21.01
C LEU A 309 14.23 -6.82 -21.77
N ARG A 310 15.43 -6.69 -21.16
CA ARG A 310 16.63 -6.15 -21.80
C ARG A 310 17.05 -6.98 -23.01
N ARG A 311 17.09 -8.30 -22.86
CA ARG A 311 17.41 -9.24 -23.95
C ARG A 311 16.44 -9.12 -25.14
N LEU A 312 15.18 -8.82 -24.86
CA LEU A 312 14.12 -8.62 -25.87
C LEU A 312 14.03 -7.17 -26.36
N SER A 313 14.83 -6.24 -25.82
CA SER A 313 14.74 -4.80 -26.09
C SER A 313 13.34 -4.22 -25.86
N LEU A 314 12.66 -4.71 -24.82
CA LEU A 314 11.31 -4.28 -24.44
C LEU A 314 11.38 -3.28 -23.27
N ASN A 315 10.58 -2.22 -23.37
CA ASN A 315 10.43 -1.23 -22.31
C ASN A 315 9.45 -1.70 -21.21
N LYS A 316 9.40 -0.96 -20.10
CA LYS A 316 8.55 -1.27 -18.93
C LYS A 316 7.22 -0.51 -18.92
N THR A 317 6.66 -0.17 -20.09
CA THR A 317 5.47 0.68 -20.20
C THR A 317 4.23 -0.03 -20.76
N ASN A 318 4.34 -1.31 -21.12
CA ASN A 318 3.22 -2.14 -21.59
C ASN A 318 3.26 -3.52 -20.93
N SER A 319 2.16 -3.94 -20.29
CA SER A 319 2.03 -5.25 -19.67
C SER A 319 2.22 -6.44 -20.63
N ASP A 320 1.99 -6.26 -21.93
CA ASP A 320 2.24 -7.32 -22.93
C ASP A 320 3.72 -7.72 -22.98
N HIS A 321 4.63 -6.82 -22.59
CA HIS A 321 6.06 -7.11 -22.54
C HIS A 321 6.43 -8.06 -21.40
N LEU A 322 5.69 -8.03 -20.29
CA LEU A 322 5.90 -8.94 -19.18
C LEU A 322 5.59 -10.38 -19.59
N ALA A 323 4.51 -10.62 -20.34
CA ALA A 323 4.14 -11.94 -20.83
C ALA A 323 5.27 -12.55 -21.69
N LYS A 324 5.83 -11.76 -22.61
CA LYS A 324 6.98 -12.18 -23.44
C LYS A 324 8.23 -12.48 -22.60
N ALA A 325 8.48 -11.69 -21.57
CA ALA A 325 9.60 -11.91 -20.65
C ALA A 325 9.44 -13.20 -19.83
N LEU A 326 8.23 -13.50 -19.34
CA LEU A 326 7.96 -14.75 -18.63
C LEU A 326 8.08 -15.97 -19.55
N GLU A 327 7.54 -15.88 -20.77
CA GLU A 327 7.62 -16.97 -21.74
C GLU A 327 9.07 -17.37 -22.05
N ILE A 328 9.94 -16.41 -22.38
CA ILE A 328 11.34 -16.70 -22.67
C ILE A 328 12.12 -17.22 -21.46
N LEU A 329 11.79 -16.75 -20.24
CA LEU A 329 12.40 -17.26 -19.01
C LEU A 329 12.02 -18.71 -18.70
N SER A 330 10.81 -19.13 -19.08
CA SER A 330 10.39 -20.53 -18.94
C SER A 330 11.00 -21.46 -19.99
N LYS A 331 11.37 -20.92 -21.16
CA LYS A 331 11.89 -21.67 -22.31
C LYS A 331 13.26 -21.13 -22.76
N ARG A 332 14.22 -21.06 -21.83
CA ARG A 332 15.57 -20.55 -22.09
C ARG A 332 16.35 -21.46 -23.03
N ASP A 333 16.49 -21.04 -24.29
CA ASP A 333 17.33 -21.69 -25.30
C ASP A 333 18.80 -21.25 -25.20
N ASP A 334 19.67 -21.86 -26.01
CA ASP A 334 21.11 -21.55 -26.00
C ASP A 334 21.39 -20.13 -26.54
N GLN A 335 20.55 -19.62 -27.45
CA GLN A 335 20.68 -18.26 -27.99
C GLN A 335 20.35 -17.18 -26.95
N PHE A 336 19.42 -17.47 -26.03
CA PHE A 336 19.15 -16.64 -24.88
C PHE A 336 20.39 -16.59 -23.98
N ASP A 337 21.01 -17.73 -23.70
CA ASP A 337 22.15 -17.84 -22.79
C ASP A 337 23.43 -17.17 -23.32
N LEU A 338 23.70 -17.30 -24.63
CA LEU A 338 24.87 -16.68 -25.28
C LEU A 338 24.94 -15.16 -25.08
N TYR A 339 23.80 -14.47 -25.07
CA TYR A 339 23.76 -13.03 -24.79
C TYR A 339 24.29 -12.70 -23.38
N PHE A 340 23.95 -13.52 -22.39
CA PHE A 340 24.38 -13.33 -21.01
C PHE A 340 25.82 -13.78 -20.76
N ASN A 341 26.37 -14.67 -21.59
CA ASN A 341 27.81 -14.96 -21.56
C ASN A 341 28.64 -13.69 -21.82
N VAL A 342 28.28 -12.90 -22.83
CA VAL A 342 28.97 -11.63 -23.13
C VAL A 342 28.89 -10.65 -21.97
N LEU A 343 27.72 -10.54 -21.32
CA LEU A 343 27.54 -9.66 -20.17
C LEU A 343 28.30 -10.14 -18.93
N TRP A 344 28.34 -11.46 -18.71
CA TRP A 344 29.13 -12.07 -17.65
C TRP A 344 30.62 -11.78 -17.83
N ASP A 345 31.16 -12.01 -19.03
CA ASP A 345 32.55 -11.73 -19.36
C ASP A 345 32.89 -10.25 -19.16
N ALA A 346 31.98 -9.35 -19.56
CA ALA A 346 32.15 -7.92 -19.34
C ALA A 346 32.21 -7.55 -17.85
N ILE A 347 31.44 -8.21 -16.98
CA ILE A 347 31.54 -8.02 -15.52
C ILE A 347 32.90 -8.52 -15.04
N VAL A 348 33.28 -9.75 -15.41
CA VAL A 348 34.51 -10.43 -14.97
C VAL A 348 35.78 -9.68 -15.39
N GLN A 349 35.80 -9.08 -16.58
CA GLN A 349 36.92 -8.30 -17.08
C GLN A 349 37.16 -7.01 -16.27
N ASN A 350 36.14 -6.48 -15.61
CA ASN A 350 36.22 -5.26 -14.81
C ASN A 350 36.54 -5.50 -13.32
N LEU A 351 36.76 -6.75 -12.92
CA LEU A 351 37.13 -7.14 -11.56
C LEU A 351 38.63 -7.39 -11.44
N ASN A 352 39.18 -7.16 -10.24
CA ASN A 352 40.52 -7.63 -9.89
C ASN A 352 40.50 -9.17 -9.67
N ASP A 353 41.67 -9.78 -9.55
CA ASP A 353 41.78 -11.25 -9.47
C ASP A 353 41.05 -11.86 -8.26
N ASP A 354 41.13 -11.20 -7.09
CA ASP A 354 40.43 -11.66 -5.87
C ASP A 354 38.90 -11.62 -6.04
N ASP A 355 38.38 -10.52 -6.59
CA ASP A 355 36.95 -10.34 -6.86
C ASP A 355 36.48 -11.30 -7.97
N ARG A 356 37.29 -11.54 -8.99
CA ARG A 356 36.98 -12.52 -10.05
C ARG A 356 36.84 -13.93 -9.47
N ASN A 357 37.80 -14.38 -8.68
CA ASN A 357 37.78 -15.70 -8.05
C ASN A 357 36.53 -15.89 -7.18
N LEU A 358 36.16 -14.87 -6.40
CA LEU A 358 34.94 -14.90 -5.59
C LEU A 358 33.67 -14.99 -6.46
N LEU A 359 33.62 -14.27 -7.58
CA LEU A 359 32.47 -14.30 -8.48
C LEU A 359 32.32 -15.66 -9.17
N GLU A 360 33.43 -16.23 -9.63
CA GLU A 360 33.48 -17.57 -10.21
C GLU A 360 33.06 -18.65 -9.21
N GLU A 361 33.46 -18.50 -7.93
CA GLU A 361 33.01 -19.39 -6.85
C GLU A 361 31.49 -19.29 -6.63
N ILE A 362 30.92 -18.07 -6.61
CA ILE A 362 29.47 -17.84 -6.50
C ILE A 362 28.72 -18.50 -7.66
N GLY A 363 29.23 -18.37 -8.88
CA GLY A 363 28.61 -18.95 -10.08
C GLY A 363 28.97 -20.41 -10.34
N LYS A 364 29.75 -21.06 -9.47
CA LYS A 364 30.35 -22.38 -9.72
C LYS A 364 29.33 -23.49 -9.96
N TYR A 365 28.20 -23.43 -9.25
CA TYR A 365 27.14 -24.44 -9.33
C TYR A 365 26.11 -24.15 -10.43
N GLU A 366 26.18 -22.97 -11.05
CA GLU A 366 25.28 -22.59 -12.12
C GLU A 366 25.80 -23.11 -13.46
N THR A 367 24.91 -23.75 -14.23
CA THR A 367 25.28 -24.36 -15.53
C THR A 367 25.11 -23.39 -16.69
N LYS A 368 24.15 -22.47 -16.60
CA LYS A 368 23.82 -21.48 -17.63
C LYS A 368 24.41 -20.11 -17.30
N HIS A 369 24.88 -19.38 -18.31
CA HIS A 369 25.47 -18.05 -18.14
C HIS A 369 24.45 -17.01 -17.65
N PHE A 370 23.19 -17.15 -18.02
CA PHE A 370 22.12 -16.31 -17.46
C PHE A 370 22.04 -16.43 -15.95
N ASP A 371 22.05 -17.65 -15.40
CA ASP A 371 21.93 -17.85 -13.96
C ASP A 371 23.17 -17.30 -13.22
N LYS A 372 24.38 -17.53 -13.76
CA LYS A 372 25.62 -16.89 -13.28
C LYS A 372 25.50 -15.37 -13.26
N TYR A 373 25.06 -14.77 -14.37
CA TYR A 373 24.86 -13.32 -14.48
C TYR A 373 23.88 -12.76 -13.44
N ILE A 374 22.78 -13.47 -13.18
CA ILE A 374 21.82 -13.08 -12.14
C ILE A 374 22.46 -13.17 -10.76
N GLU A 375 23.24 -14.21 -10.46
CA GLU A 375 23.96 -14.32 -9.19
C GLU A 375 24.98 -13.18 -8.96
N ALA A 376 25.66 -12.72 -10.02
CA ALA A 376 26.51 -11.53 -9.95
C ALA A 376 25.71 -10.29 -9.51
N ILE A 377 24.55 -10.07 -10.12
CA ILE A 377 23.66 -8.95 -9.77
C ILE A 377 23.14 -9.10 -8.34
N MET A 378 22.71 -10.31 -7.95
CA MET A 378 22.22 -10.60 -6.61
C MET A 378 23.28 -10.30 -5.55
N LYS A 379 24.54 -10.73 -5.78
CA LYS A 379 25.66 -10.41 -4.90
C LYS A 379 25.89 -8.91 -4.75
N ALA A 380 25.76 -8.15 -5.84
CA ALA A 380 25.97 -6.70 -5.85
C ALA A 380 24.84 -5.91 -5.19
N ARG A 381 23.59 -6.38 -5.31
CA ARG A 381 22.40 -5.55 -5.03
C ARG A 381 21.58 -5.98 -3.82
N THR A 382 21.58 -7.25 -3.46
CA THR A 382 20.66 -7.77 -2.43
C THR A 382 20.91 -7.16 -1.06
N GLY A 383 22.18 -6.99 -0.66
CA GLY A 383 22.52 -6.38 0.63
C GLY A 383 21.97 -4.97 0.80
N TYR A 384 21.80 -4.23 -0.30
CA TYR A 384 21.11 -2.95 -0.32
C TYR A 384 19.59 -3.14 -0.36
N LEU A 385 19.06 -3.92 -1.31
CA LEU A 385 17.62 -3.99 -1.58
C LEU A 385 16.81 -4.68 -0.49
N TYR A 386 17.35 -5.72 0.15
CA TYR A 386 16.60 -6.51 1.13
C TYR A 386 16.13 -5.66 2.35
N PRO A 387 17.02 -4.90 3.05
CA PRO A 387 16.59 -4.03 4.14
C PRO A 387 15.51 -3.01 3.72
N TYR A 388 15.61 -2.49 2.49
CA TYR A 388 14.66 -1.52 1.95
C TYR A 388 13.28 -2.13 1.66
N HIS A 389 13.21 -3.39 1.22
CA HIS A 389 11.94 -4.11 1.08
C HIS A 389 11.31 -4.42 2.43
N VAL A 390 12.13 -4.79 3.43
CA VAL A 390 11.65 -4.97 4.81
C VAL A 390 11.07 -3.65 5.35
N GLN A 391 11.73 -2.51 5.10
CA GLN A 391 11.22 -1.20 5.50
C GLN A 391 9.93 -0.81 4.76
N LEU A 392 9.83 -1.11 3.46
CA LEU A 392 8.61 -0.88 2.69
C LEU A 392 7.45 -1.72 3.26
N LEU A 393 7.66 -3.02 3.51
CA LEU A 393 6.67 -3.90 4.09
C LEU A 393 6.25 -3.47 5.50
N ASP A 394 7.20 -3.05 6.33
CA ASP A 394 6.92 -2.49 7.65
C ASP A 394 6.01 -1.24 7.54
N ALA A 395 6.27 -0.36 6.55
CA ALA A 395 5.49 0.84 6.31
C ALA A 395 4.08 0.54 5.77
N LEU A 396 3.96 -0.28 4.72
CA LEU A 396 2.68 -0.65 4.11
C LEU A 396 1.81 -1.48 5.08
N SER A 397 2.42 -2.33 5.89
CA SER A 397 1.73 -3.09 6.93
C SER A 397 1.40 -2.27 8.17
N GLN A 398 1.75 -0.96 8.18
CA GLN A 398 1.63 -0.03 9.30
C GLN A 398 2.09 -0.67 10.63
N LYS A 399 3.32 -1.19 10.62
CA LYS A 399 3.86 -2.00 11.73
C LYS A 399 3.73 -1.28 13.08
N ASN A 400 3.29 -2.00 14.11
CA ASN A 400 3.10 -1.50 15.48
C ASN A 400 2.07 -0.36 15.58
N THR A 401 1.02 -0.39 14.76
CA THR A 401 -0.10 0.56 14.85
C THR A 401 -1.44 -0.16 14.83
N GLU A 402 -2.49 0.51 15.33
CA GLU A 402 -3.86 -0.01 15.30
C GLU A 402 -4.44 -0.19 13.90
N ARG A 403 -3.81 0.36 12.86
CA ARG A 403 -4.23 0.23 11.45
C ARG A 403 -3.45 -0.86 10.70
N GLY A 404 -2.54 -1.53 11.38
CA GLY A 404 -1.56 -2.42 10.76
C GLY A 404 -1.92 -3.90 10.84
N ILE A 405 -1.16 -4.68 10.05
CA ILE A 405 -1.17 -6.15 10.06
C ILE A 405 0.13 -6.76 10.56
N LEU A 406 1.08 -5.94 11.02
CA LEU A 406 2.38 -6.41 11.46
C LEU A 406 2.72 -5.80 12.81
N ALA A 407 3.29 -6.61 13.70
CA ALA A 407 3.85 -6.15 14.95
C ALA A 407 5.23 -6.76 15.18
N GLN A 408 6.05 -6.07 15.94
CA GLN A 408 7.37 -6.54 16.36
C GLN A 408 7.69 -5.95 17.74
N GLY A 409 8.10 -6.81 18.66
CA GLY A 409 8.54 -6.38 19.99
C GLY A 409 9.94 -5.75 19.96
N ARG A 410 10.35 -5.16 21.08
CA ARG A 410 11.68 -4.52 21.20
C ARG A 410 12.83 -5.51 21.36
N SER A 411 12.54 -6.73 21.84
CA SER A 411 13.52 -7.79 22.08
C SER A 411 13.66 -8.71 20.88
N ARG A 412 14.85 -9.30 20.69
CA ARG A 412 15.07 -10.38 19.70
C ARG A 412 14.16 -11.59 19.92
N LYS A 413 13.70 -11.81 21.16
CA LYS A 413 12.76 -12.88 21.50
C LYS A 413 11.35 -12.66 20.95
N HIS A 414 11.02 -11.44 20.52
CA HIS A 414 9.71 -11.09 20.00
C HIS A 414 9.84 -10.64 18.54
N PRO A 415 10.04 -11.59 17.61
CA PRO A 415 10.22 -11.30 16.19
C PRO A 415 8.97 -10.64 15.58
N ARG A 416 9.08 -10.31 14.29
CA ARG A 416 7.92 -9.87 13.51
C ARG A 416 6.86 -10.96 13.55
N ARG A 417 5.60 -10.58 13.72
CA ARG A 417 4.44 -11.45 13.61
C ARG A 417 3.28 -10.70 12.98
N PHE A 418 2.46 -11.43 12.24
CA PHE A 418 1.22 -10.86 11.72
C PHE A 418 0.21 -10.67 12.85
N VAL A 419 -0.47 -9.54 12.84
CA VAL A 419 -1.51 -9.17 13.81
C VAL A 419 -2.70 -8.60 13.05
N LEU A 420 -3.80 -8.33 13.76
CA LEU A 420 -4.88 -7.54 13.21
C LEU A 420 -5.19 -6.37 14.14
N GLY A 421 -4.69 -5.18 13.76
CA GLY A 421 -4.89 -3.96 14.51
C GLY A 421 -6.38 -3.59 14.63
N THR A 422 -6.75 -2.91 15.72
CA THR A 422 -8.15 -2.66 16.07
C THR A 422 -8.88 -1.81 15.04
N ARG A 423 -8.22 -0.78 14.49
CA ARG A 423 -8.77 0.10 13.44
C ARG A 423 -8.85 -0.58 12.08
N LEU A 424 -7.91 -1.48 11.79
CA LEU A 424 -8.00 -2.30 10.59
C LEU A 424 -9.16 -3.29 10.69
N LEU A 425 -9.30 -3.99 11.82
CA LEU A 425 -10.43 -4.87 12.06
C LEU A 425 -11.77 -4.13 11.91
N GLU A 426 -11.89 -2.94 12.50
CA GLU A 426 -13.05 -2.07 12.34
C GLU A 426 -13.39 -1.80 10.87
N ALA A 427 -12.40 -1.40 10.06
CA ALA A 427 -12.59 -1.12 8.64
C ALA A 427 -13.03 -2.37 7.85
N LEU A 428 -12.40 -3.52 8.11
CA LEU A 428 -12.73 -4.78 7.44
C LEU A 428 -14.13 -5.26 7.83
N VAL A 429 -14.50 -5.21 9.10
CA VAL A 429 -15.85 -5.60 9.55
C VAL A 429 -16.91 -4.70 8.91
N GLN A 430 -16.67 -3.38 8.85
CA GLN A 430 -17.60 -2.43 8.22
C GLN A 430 -17.85 -2.74 6.73
N ILE A 431 -16.84 -3.29 6.04
CA ILE A 431 -16.94 -3.77 4.66
C ILE A 431 -17.66 -5.11 4.58
N LEU A 432 -17.32 -6.06 5.48
CA LEU A 432 -17.84 -7.42 5.43
C LEU A 432 -19.31 -7.51 5.85
N VAL A 433 -19.83 -6.61 6.68
CA VAL A 433 -21.27 -6.59 7.01
C VAL A 433 -22.17 -6.15 5.83
N LEU A 434 -21.59 -5.64 4.73
CA LEU A 434 -22.35 -5.24 3.55
C LEU A 434 -22.64 -6.42 2.61
N ARG A 435 -23.87 -6.44 2.12
CA ARG A 435 -24.36 -7.34 1.08
C ARG A 435 -24.98 -6.53 -0.05
N ASN A 436 -25.09 -7.16 -1.21
CA ASN A 436 -25.71 -6.60 -2.40
C ASN A 436 -26.75 -7.61 -2.91
N ASP A 437 -28.00 -7.18 -3.09
CA ASP A 437 -29.10 -8.01 -3.62
C ASP A 437 -29.22 -7.96 -5.15
N GLY A 438 -28.28 -7.29 -5.82
CA GLY A 438 -28.27 -7.03 -7.26
C GLY A 438 -28.75 -5.62 -7.61
N ASN A 439 -29.48 -4.95 -6.73
CA ASN A 439 -30.05 -3.62 -6.98
C ASN A 439 -29.52 -2.58 -5.99
N LYS A 440 -29.33 -2.95 -4.71
CA LYS A 440 -28.87 -2.05 -3.65
C LYS A 440 -27.99 -2.77 -2.63
N TYR A 441 -27.19 -1.97 -1.93
CA TYR A 441 -26.44 -2.43 -0.78
C TYR A 441 -27.29 -2.36 0.48
N TYR A 442 -27.22 -3.40 1.31
CA TYR A 442 -27.84 -3.46 2.63
C TYR A 442 -26.86 -4.07 3.63
N THR A 443 -27.07 -3.82 4.92
CA THR A 443 -26.23 -4.36 5.98
C THR A 443 -26.87 -5.57 6.64
N THR A 444 -26.08 -6.61 6.90
CA THR A 444 -26.50 -7.80 7.64
C THR A 444 -25.63 -8.01 8.88
N SER A 445 -26.18 -8.72 9.86
CA SER A 445 -25.37 -9.27 10.95
C SER A 445 -24.67 -10.55 10.50
N LEU A 446 -23.50 -10.83 11.07
CA LEU A 446 -22.72 -12.03 10.82
C LEU A 446 -22.53 -12.83 12.11
N SER A 447 -22.45 -14.15 12.02
CA SER A 447 -21.88 -14.95 13.11
C SER A 447 -20.36 -14.73 13.19
N ILE A 448 -19.74 -15.20 14.27
CA ILE A 448 -18.29 -15.14 14.40
C ILE A 448 -17.61 -16.02 13.35
N GLU A 449 -18.20 -17.16 13.04
CA GLU A 449 -17.71 -18.16 12.10
C GLU A 449 -17.78 -17.62 10.67
N GLU A 450 -18.91 -17.04 10.28
CA GLU A 450 -19.09 -16.36 8.99
C GLU A 450 -18.03 -15.27 8.82
N LEU A 451 -17.84 -14.42 9.83
CA LEU A 451 -16.84 -13.36 9.78
C LEU A 451 -15.41 -13.91 9.67
N THR A 452 -15.06 -14.95 10.44
CA THR A 452 -13.72 -15.56 10.35
C THR A 452 -13.49 -16.21 8.99
N GLN A 453 -14.51 -16.83 8.41
CA GLN A 453 -14.44 -17.45 7.10
C GLN A 453 -14.31 -16.39 6.00
N GLU A 454 -15.07 -15.30 6.07
CA GLU A 454 -14.96 -14.19 5.11
C GLU A 454 -13.59 -13.51 5.17
N LEU A 455 -13.04 -13.29 6.38
CA LEU A 455 -11.68 -12.75 6.53
C LEU A 455 -10.63 -13.69 5.93
N ARG A 456 -10.85 -15.01 6.04
CA ARG A 456 -9.97 -16.03 5.47
C ARG A 456 -10.07 -16.13 3.94
N GLU A 457 -11.27 -16.18 3.40
CA GLU A 457 -11.51 -16.36 1.96
C GLU A 457 -11.18 -15.08 1.19
N ARG A 458 -11.60 -13.94 1.72
CA ARG A 458 -11.45 -12.64 1.05
C ARG A 458 -10.03 -12.10 1.17
N TYR A 459 -9.40 -12.26 2.34
CA TYR A 459 -8.12 -11.62 2.64
C TYR A 459 -7.01 -12.58 3.08
N GLY A 460 -7.22 -13.90 3.06
CA GLY A 460 -6.20 -14.86 3.49
C GLY A 460 -5.88 -14.81 4.99
N LEU A 461 -6.68 -14.14 5.81
CA LEU A 461 -6.41 -13.97 7.24
C LEU A 461 -6.97 -15.14 8.06
N ILE A 462 -6.09 -15.95 8.64
CA ILE A 462 -6.45 -17.09 9.48
C ILE A 462 -6.53 -16.64 10.94
N ILE A 463 -7.75 -16.57 11.46
CA ILE A 463 -8.02 -16.28 12.88
C ILE A 463 -8.19 -17.58 13.66
N ASN A 464 -8.99 -18.49 13.11
CA ASN A 464 -9.23 -19.83 13.63
C ASN A 464 -8.90 -20.84 12.53
N GLY A 465 -7.80 -21.58 12.68
CA GLY A 465 -7.35 -22.56 11.69
C GLY A 465 -7.86 -23.97 11.93
N ASN A 466 -8.78 -24.21 12.88
CA ASN A 466 -9.22 -25.57 13.20
C ASN A 466 -9.88 -26.30 12.01
N ASP A 467 -10.56 -25.56 11.12
CA ASP A 467 -11.22 -26.09 9.92
C ASP A 467 -10.44 -25.75 8.63
N ASP A 468 -9.26 -25.14 8.74
CA ASP A 468 -8.42 -24.82 7.57
C ASP A 468 -7.56 -26.03 7.19
N SER A 469 -7.57 -26.38 5.90
CA SER A 469 -6.76 -27.45 5.30
C SER A 469 -5.29 -27.42 5.69
N ARG A 470 -4.71 -26.21 5.87
CA ARG A 470 -3.32 -26.00 6.28
C ARG A 470 -3.01 -26.59 7.66
N PHE A 471 -4.02 -26.76 8.50
CA PHE A 471 -3.89 -27.25 9.88
C PHE A 471 -4.72 -28.51 10.16
N ALA A 472 -5.16 -29.24 9.13
CA ALA A 472 -5.97 -30.46 9.26
C ALA A 472 -5.34 -31.50 10.20
N ASN A 473 -4.01 -31.64 10.16
CA ASN A 473 -3.23 -32.58 10.99
C ASN A 473 -2.54 -31.89 12.18
N SER A 474 -3.06 -30.76 12.64
CA SER A 474 -2.44 -29.98 13.71
C SER A 474 -2.59 -30.65 15.09
N ASN A 475 -1.57 -30.45 15.92
CA ASN A 475 -1.52 -31.00 17.26
C ASN A 475 -2.42 -30.24 18.26
N VAL A 476 -2.54 -30.77 19.48
CA VAL A 476 -3.37 -30.18 20.54
C VAL A 476 -2.95 -28.74 20.87
N TYR A 477 -1.65 -28.45 20.81
CA TYR A 477 -1.12 -27.11 21.08
C TYR A 477 -1.61 -26.08 20.07
N THR A 478 -1.56 -26.39 18.77
CA THR A 478 -2.06 -25.52 17.69
C THR A 478 -3.58 -25.30 17.81
N LYS A 479 -4.35 -26.34 18.11
CA LYS A 479 -5.81 -26.20 18.34
C LYS A 479 -6.12 -25.30 19.53
N GLN A 480 -5.33 -25.40 20.60
CA GLN A 480 -5.46 -24.52 21.76
C GLN A 480 -5.08 -23.06 21.43
N ALA A 481 -4.04 -22.86 20.61
CA ALA A 481 -3.64 -21.54 20.14
C ALA A 481 -4.76 -20.83 19.36
N PHE A 482 -5.45 -21.54 18.46
CA PHE A 482 -6.58 -20.97 17.73
C PHE A 482 -7.79 -20.68 18.62
N ARG A 483 -8.06 -21.50 19.63
CA ARG A 483 -9.12 -21.22 20.63
C ARG A 483 -8.82 -19.95 21.43
N GLU A 484 -7.57 -19.78 21.88
CA GLU A 484 -7.12 -18.56 22.56
C GLU A 484 -7.28 -17.33 21.66
N ASN A 485 -6.83 -17.44 20.40
CA ASN A 485 -6.93 -16.36 19.43
C ASN A 485 -8.37 -15.97 19.12
N LEU A 486 -9.29 -16.95 19.00
CA LEU A 486 -10.71 -16.72 18.77
C LEU A 486 -11.37 -15.97 19.94
N THR A 487 -10.98 -16.29 21.18
CA THR A 487 -11.44 -15.53 22.36
C THR A 487 -10.95 -14.08 22.32
N ALA A 488 -9.69 -13.86 21.95
CA ALA A 488 -9.14 -12.51 21.80
C ALA A 488 -9.82 -11.72 20.67
N PHE A 489 -10.14 -12.39 19.55
CA PHE A 489 -10.91 -11.82 18.45
C PHE A 489 -12.30 -11.34 18.90
N LYS A 490 -13.06 -12.17 19.62
CA LYS A 490 -14.37 -11.78 20.20
C LYS A 490 -14.23 -10.58 21.14
N SER A 491 -13.18 -10.55 21.96
CA SER A 491 -12.90 -9.42 22.86
C SER A 491 -12.64 -8.12 22.09
N LYS A 492 -11.77 -8.15 21.06
CA LYS A 492 -11.52 -6.97 20.20
C LYS A 492 -12.78 -6.49 19.50
N LEU A 493 -13.59 -7.39 18.94
CA LEU A 493 -14.88 -7.03 18.31
C LEU A 493 -15.83 -6.33 19.29
N ARG A 494 -15.83 -6.74 20.57
CA ARG A 494 -16.59 -6.08 21.63
C ARG A 494 -16.05 -4.66 21.91
N GLN A 495 -14.73 -4.51 21.99
CA GLN A 495 -14.09 -3.21 22.23
C GLN A 495 -14.43 -2.18 21.14
N ILE A 496 -14.52 -2.61 19.87
CA ILE A 496 -14.92 -1.74 18.76
C ILE A 496 -16.44 -1.59 18.59
N GLY A 497 -17.24 -2.19 19.48
CA GLY A 497 -18.69 -2.05 19.50
C GLY A 497 -19.43 -2.81 18.39
N PHE A 498 -18.78 -3.79 17.75
CA PHE A 498 -19.41 -4.62 16.70
C PHE A 498 -20.01 -5.91 17.25
N TYR A 499 -19.71 -6.29 18.50
CA TYR A 499 -20.13 -7.57 19.07
C TYR A 499 -20.72 -7.41 20.47
N THR A 500 -21.86 -8.05 20.71
CA THR A 500 -22.59 -8.03 21.99
C THR A 500 -22.91 -9.47 22.40
N GLU A 501 -22.50 -9.87 23.60
CA GLU A 501 -22.94 -11.14 24.21
C GLU A 501 -24.23 -10.89 24.98
N LEU A 502 -25.36 -11.14 24.32
CA LEU A 502 -26.68 -10.96 24.94
C LEU A 502 -27.12 -12.19 25.75
N SER A 503 -26.54 -13.39 25.51
CA SER A 503 -26.64 -14.57 26.38
C SER A 503 -25.64 -15.67 25.99
N ASP A 504 -25.58 -16.76 26.77
CA ASP A 504 -24.81 -17.99 26.49
C ASP A 504 -25.28 -18.73 25.22
N ALA A 505 -26.46 -18.40 24.69
CA ALA A 505 -26.97 -19.00 23.46
C ALA A 505 -26.18 -18.50 22.25
N TYR A 506 -25.50 -19.42 21.58
CA TYR A 506 -24.68 -19.19 20.39
C TYR A 506 -25.38 -18.36 19.29
N ILE A 507 -26.70 -18.54 19.10
CA ILE A 507 -27.52 -17.82 18.10
C ILE A 507 -27.59 -16.30 18.37
N LEU A 508 -27.39 -15.88 19.63
CA LEU A 508 -27.46 -14.47 20.05
C LEU A 508 -26.11 -13.76 19.99
N GLN A 509 -25.02 -14.49 19.72
CA GLN A 509 -23.66 -13.95 19.57
C GLN A 509 -23.42 -13.48 18.12
N LYS A 510 -23.85 -12.26 17.79
CA LYS A 510 -23.74 -11.72 16.43
C LYS A 510 -22.85 -10.48 16.34
N VAL A 511 -22.12 -10.39 15.24
CA VAL A 511 -21.44 -9.18 14.78
C VAL A 511 -22.48 -8.30 14.08
N ARG A 512 -22.72 -7.11 14.63
CA ARG A 512 -23.77 -6.20 14.16
C ARG A 512 -23.16 -5.03 13.38
N PRO A 513 -23.79 -4.62 12.26
CA PRO A 513 -23.35 -3.44 11.53
C PRO A 513 -23.52 -2.19 12.39
N ARG A 514 -22.53 -1.30 12.39
CA ARG A 514 -22.59 -0.02 13.10
C ARG A 514 -23.60 0.95 12.46
N TYR A 515 -23.66 0.94 11.14
CA TYR A 515 -24.57 1.77 10.35
C TYR A 515 -25.56 0.86 9.65
N ILE A 516 -26.85 1.03 9.90
CA ILE A 516 -27.89 0.18 9.32
C ILE A 516 -28.30 0.77 7.97
N LEU A 517 -28.10 -0.01 6.92
CA LEU A 517 -28.68 0.24 5.60
C LEU A 517 -29.85 -0.71 5.42
N ASN A 518 -31.05 -0.16 5.43
CA ASN A 518 -32.24 -0.95 5.13
C ASN A 518 -32.32 -1.19 3.62
N ALA A 519 -32.73 -2.40 3.25
CA ALA A 519 -33.23 -2.68 1.92
C ALA A 519 -34.52 -1.86 1.71
#